data_AF-W6N9B6-F1
#
_entry.id   AF-W6N9B6-F1
#
_cell.length_a   1.000
_cell.length_b   1.000
_cell.length_c   1.000
_cell.angle_alpha   90.00
_cell.angle_beta   90.00
_cell.angle_gamma   90.00
#
_symmetry.space_group_name_H-M   'P 1'
#
loop_
_entity.id
_entity.type
_entity.pdbx_description
1 polymer ?
#
loop_
_entity_poly.entity_id
_entity_poly.type
_entity_poly.pdbx_seq_one_letter_code
_entity_poly.pdbx_strand_id
1 'polypeptide(L)'
;MAAIASSSQSIDVADEEPEKAKYEPKKLHTNEVASLFDLKNEYLKKKNNLIRTTPGEIYRGGKSSVLAVKKEEKTSLKKEALERKRRINEYEAALRREEEERLALAAKKLKEKSDLYDKLAEGGISLQTSEGLDVEFLVDFNAKVKERQENKLAASNHPVPQPSSSTMPEQPVQPIEHYAPDEERREYGPSHMKFSSDEEKRQAEIKSLYDMTAETEKMRAKNKALAEQKARARREKINALRKRKGLPEERTPSPEPEPDQTEVMLEEIPLPADDTVKKTEKKPVREWDRGKGSYNTWILRQRDEREEEFAPPSFYYNS
;
A
#
# COMPACT_ATOMS: atom_id res chain seq x y z
N MET A 1 -88.56 -9.68 8.43
CA MET A 1 -87.11 -9.97 8.39
C MET A 1 -86.39 -8.66 8.07
N ALA A 2 -85.47 -8.28 8.98
CA ALA A 2 -84.48 -7.19 8.95
C ALA A 2 -84.77 -5.89 8.17
N ALA A 3 -85.03 -4.82 8.93
CA ALA A 3 -84.90 -3.43 8.49
C ALA A 3 -83.42 -3.01 8.53
N ILE A 4 -82.91 -2.36 7.47
CA ILE A 4 -81.62 -1.68 7.48
C ILE A 4 -81.88 -0.19 7.33
N ALA A 5 -81.74 0.51 8.45
CA ALA A 5 -81.75 1.96 8.54
C ALA A 5 -80.45 2.51 7.92
N SER A 6 -80.58 3.38 6.91
CA SER A 6 -79.47 4.18 6.40
C SER A 6 -79.36 5.45 7.24
N SER A 7 -78.34 5.49 8.09
CA SER A 7 -77.93 6.70 8.83
C SER A 7 -76.76 7.35 8.10
N SER A 8 -76.99 8.59 7.68
CA SER A 8 -76.03 9.52 7.10
C SER A 8 -75.03 10.01 8.15
N GLN A 9 -73.73 9.86 7.86
CA GLN A 9 -72.67 10.62 8.54
C GLN A 9 -71.68 11.18 7.50
N SER A 10 -71.59 12.50 7.53
CA SER A 10 -70.61 13.38 6.92
C SER A 10 -69.21 13.10 7.46
N ILE A 11 -68.22 12.92 6.58
CA ILE A 11 -66.80 12.87 6.94
C ILE A 11 -66.18 14.19 6.48
N ASP A 12 -65.76 14.98 7.47
CA ASP A 12 -64.99 16.20 7.31
C ASP A 12 -63.63 15.89 6.69
N VAL A 13 -63.27 16.65 5.66
CA VAL A 13 -61.98 16.61 4.97
C VAL A 13 -60.98 17.41 5.81
N ALA A 14 -60.12 16.70 6.55
CA ALA A 14 -58.91 17.25 7.12
C ALA A 14 -57.78 17.17 6.07
N ASP A 15 -57.27 18.32 5.65
CA ASP A 15 -56.01 18.44 4.91
C ASP A 15 -54.85 18.01 5.83
N GLU A 16 -54.38 16.77 5.68
CA GLU A 16 -53.07 16.37 6.21
C GLU A 16 -52.03 16.41 5.09
N GLU A 17 -51.14 17.40 5.15
CA GLU A 17 -49.88 17.38 4.42
C GLU A 17 -49.06 16.15 4.86
N PRO A 18 -48.51 15.33 3.94
CA PRO A 18 -47.66 14.22 4.34
C PRO A 18 -46.33 14.78 4.88
N GLU A 19 -46.14 14.68 6.20
CA GLU A 19 -44.87 14.96 6.84
C GLU A 19 -43.75 14.15 6.18
N LYS A 20 -42.76 14.86 5.62
CA LYS A 20 -41.56 14.26 5.05
C LYS A 20 -40.79 13.55 6.18
N ALA A 21 -40.92 12.23 6.25
CA ALA A 21 -40.11 11.40 7.12
C ALA A 21 -38.62 11.77 6.96
N LYS A 22 -38.03 12.31 8.03
CA LYS A 22 -36.60 12.62 8.07
C LYS A 22 -35.85 11.30 7.93
N TYR A 23 -35.11 11.16 6.85
CA TYR A 23 -34.26 10.00 6.62
C TYR A 23 -33.09 10.04 7.61
N GLU A 24 -33.21 9.31 8.72
CA GLU A 24 -32.07 9.08 9.59
C GLU A 24 -31.08 8.14 8.88
N PRO A 25 -29.77 8.47 8.87
CA PRO A 25 -28.77 7.59 8.30
C PRO A 25 -28.76 6.29 9.11
N LYS A 26 -29.08 5.17 8.44
CA LYS A 26 -29.00 3.83 9.04
C LYS A 26 -27.55 3.59 9.50
N LYS A 27 -27.33 3.59 10.81
CA LYS A 27 -26.04 3.20 11.40
C LYS A 27 -25.85 1.71 11.19
N LEU A 28 -25.00 1.33 10.24
CA LEU A 28 -24.62 -0.06 10.02
C LEU A 28 -23.57 -0.43 11.06
N HIS A 29 -23.94 -1.31 11.99
CA HIS A 29 -23.00 -1.90 12.94
C HIS A 29 -22.43 -3.18 12.32
N THR A 30 -21.14 -3.16 11.95
CA THR A 30 -20.44 -4.33 11.39
C THR A 30 -19.39 -4.81 12.37
N ASN A 31 -19.82 -5.59 13.37
CA ASN A 31 -18.87 -6.22 14.31
C ASN A 31 -18.24 -7.50 13.75
N GLU A 32 -18.81 -8.05 12.67
CA GLU A 32 -18.44 -9.36 12.14
C GLU A 32 -18.00 -9.25 10.67
N VAL A 33 -16.83 -9.80 10.36
CA VAL A 33 -16.32 -9.93 8.98
C VAL A 33 -17.27 -10.74 8.10
N ALA A 34 -18.02 -11.68 8.71
CA ALA A 34 -19.07 -12.46 8.05
C ALA A 34 -20.23 -11.57 7.56
N SER A 35 -20.64 -10.56 8.33
CA SER A 35 -21.71 -9.62 7.95
C SER A 35 -21.34 -8.79 6.71
N LEU A 36 -20.07 -8.39 6.58
CA LEU A 36 -19.57 -7.70 5.38
C LEU A 36 -19.54 -8.62 4.15
N PHE A 37 -19.20 -9.90 4.35
CA PHE A 37 -19.19 -10.89 3.27
C PHE A 37 -20.61 -11.19 2.77
N ASP A 38 -21.57 -11.31 3.68
CA ASP A 38 -22.99 -11.51 3.34
C ASP A 38 -23.57 -10.29 2.63
N LEU A 39 -23.28 -9.08 3.10
CA LEU A 39 -23.69 -7.84 2.42
C LEU A 39 -23.08 -7.73 1.02
N LYS A 40 -21.80 -8.12 0.87
CA LYS A 40 -21.12 -8.17 -0.44
C LYS A 40 -21.78 -9.19 -1.36
N ASN A 41 -22.16 -10.35 -0.83
CA ASN A 41 -22.87 -11.39 -1.58
C ASN A 41 -24.27 -10.94 -2.00
N GLU A 42 -25.02 -10.29 -1.12
CA GLU A 42 -26.32 -9.69 -1.46
C GLU A 42 -26.18 -8.61 -2.54
N TYR A 43 -25.16 -7.75 -2.43
CA TYR A 43 -24.88 -6.73 -3.44
C TYR A 43 -24.59 -7.34 -4.82
N LEU A 44 -23.77 -8.40 -4.86
CA LEU A 44 -23.48 -9.15 -6.08
C LEU A 44 -24.74 -9.80 -6.67
N LYS A 45 -25.56 -10.45 -5.84
CA LYS A 45 -26.86 -11.02 -6.26
C LYS A 45 -27.77 -9.94 -6.83
N LYS A 46 -27.89 -8.78 -6.16
CA LYS A 46 -28.74 -7.67 -6.60
C LYS A 46 -28.25 -7.03 -7.90
N LYS A 47 -26.93 -6.89 -8.07
CA LYS A 47 -26.33 -6.43 -9.34
C LYS A 47 -26.62 -7.41 -10.48
N ASN A 48 -26.49 -8.70 -10.24
CA ASN A 48 -26.78 -9.73 -11.24
C ASN A 48 -28.28 -9.79 -11.57
N ASN A 49 -29.15 -9.62 -10.57
CA ASN A 49 -30.59 -9.52 -10.78
C ASN A 49 -30.94 -8.31 -11.64
N LEU A 50 -30.34 -7.14 -11.40
CA LEU A 50 -30.56 -5.95 -12.23
C LEU A 50 -30.19 -6.20 -13.70
N ILE A 51 -29.04 -6.83 -13.94
CA ILE A 51 -28.58 -7.21 -15.29
C ILE A 51 -29.54 -8.21 -15.96
N ARG A 52 -30.13 -9.14 -15.19
CA ARG A 52 -31.11 -10.12 -15.69
C ARG A 52 -32.50 -9.54 -15.90
N THR A 53 -32.93 -8.58 -15.06
CA THR A 53 -34.23 -7.91 -15.15
C THR A 53 -34.26 -6.80 -16.19
N THR A 54 -33.12 -6.39 -16.74
CA THR A 54 -33.07 -5.58 -17.96
C THR A 54 -32.95 -6.52 -19.17
N PRO A 55 -34.06 -7.05 -19.72
CA PRO A 55 -34.00 -7.69 -21.02
C PRO A 55 -33.54 -6.63 -22.03
N GLY A 56 -32.56 -7.00 -22.86
CA GLY A 56 -31.93 -6.10 -23.81
C GLY A 56 -32.92 -5.56 -24.84
N GLU A 57 -33.50 -4.39 -24.55
CA GLU A 57 -34.19 -3.61 -25.57
C GLU A 57 -33.13 -2.89 -26.40
N ILE A 58 -32.90 -3.42 -27.60
CA ILE A 58 -32.04 -2.82 -28.62
C ILE A 58 -32.70 -1.50 -29.04
N TYR A 59 -32.24 -0.40 -28.44
CA TYR A 59 -32.64 0.96 -28.78
C TYR A 59 -32.33 1.24 -30.26
N ARG A 60 -33.36 1.17 -31.12
CA ARG A 60 -33.28 1.73 -32.48
C ARG A 60 -33.32 3.25 -32.36
N GLY A 61 -32.25 3.89 -32.83
CA GLY A 61 -32.08 5.33 -32.81
C GLY A 61 -33.17 6.04 -33.60
N GLY A 62 -33.79 7.05 -32.97
CA GLY A 62 -34.69 7.99 -33.61
C GLY A 62 -35.81 8.42 -32.67
N LYS A 63 -35.71 9.66 -32.16
CA LYS A 63 -36.60 10.35 -31.20
C LYS A 63 -36.08 10.27 -29.76
N SER A 64 -35.92 11.45 -29.15
CA SER A 64 -35.32 11.68 -27.83
C SER A 64 -35.84 10.71 -26.78
N SER A 65 -34.94 9.91 -26.22
CA SER A 65 -35.20 8.97 -25.12
C SER A 65 -36.05 9.63 -24.03
N VAL A 66 -37.05 8.91 -23.52
CA VAL A 66 -37.87 9.32 -22.36
C VAL A 66 -37.00 9.57 -21.10
N LEU A 67 -35.74 9.12 -21.12
CA LEU A 67 -34.71 9.38 -20.10
C LEU A 67 -33.82 10.59 -20.41
N ALA A 68 -34.14 11.39 -21.43
CA ALA A 68 -33.42 12.62 -21.75
C ALA A 68 -33.72 13.67 -20.67
N VAL A 69 -32.96 13.58 -19.58
CA VAL A 69 -32.94 14.54 -18.47
C VAL A 69 -32.88 15.95 -19.04
N LYS A 70 -33.85 16.79 -18.67
CA LYS A 70 -33.95 18.17 -19.15
C LYS A 70 -32.66 18.91 -18.80
N LYS A 71 -32.32 19.95 -19.57
CA LYS A 71 -31.10 20.74 -19.32
C LYS A 71 -31.07 21.29 -17.88
N GLU A 72 -32.23 21.64 -17.34
CA GLU A 72 -32.43 22.12 -15.97
C GLU A 72 -32.15 21.02 -14.94
N GLU A 73 -32.70 19.82 -15.14
CA GLU A 73 -32.43 18.67 -14.27
C GLU A 73 -30.95 18.27 -14.27
N LYS A 74 -30.24 18.43 -15.40
CA LYS A 74 -28.78 18.24 -15.43
C LYS A 74 -28.05 19.27 -14.57
N THR A 75 -28.58 20.50 -14.45
CA THR A 75 -27.98 21.51 -13.57
C THR A 75 -28.32 21.27 -12.10
N SER A 76 -29.53 20.82 -11.78
CA SER A 76 -29.89 20.46 -10.39
C SER A 76 -29.08 19.26 -9.91
N LEU A 77 -28.92 18.20 -10.71
CA LEU A 77 -28.08 17.05 -10.41
C LEU A 77 -26.61 17.45 -10.18
N LYS A 78 -26.09 18.42 -10.94
CA LYS A 78 -24.73 18.95 -10.73
C LYS A 78 -24.62 19.71 -9.40
N LYS A 79 -25.62 20.55 -9.07
CA LYS A 79 -25.65 21.27 -7.78
C LYS A 79 -25.73 20.29 -6.61
N GLU A 80 -26.60 19.29 -6.70
CA GLU A 80 -26.75 18.25 -5.69
C GLU A 80 -25.46 17.40 -5.56
N ALA A 81 -24.80 17.07 -6.67
CA ALA A 81 -23.51 16.39 -6.63
C ALA A 81 -22.41 17.23 -5.97
N LEU A 82 -22.39 18.55 -6.20
CA LEU A 82 -21.48 19.46 -5.51
C LEU A 82 -21.78 19.55 -4.02
N GLU A 83 -23.05 19.59 -3.64
CA GLU A 83 -23.46 19.60 -2.23
C GLU A 83 -23.11 18.29 -1.53
N ARG A 84 -23.36 17.14 -2.17
CA ARG A 84 -22.88 15.83 -1.70
C ARG A 84 -21.37 15.84 -1.50
N LYS A 85 -20.61 16.39 -2.46
CA LYS A 85 -19.15 16.50 -2.33
C LYS A 85 -18.74 17.39 -1.15
N ARG A 86 -19.45 18.50 -0.91
CA ARG A 86 -19.21 19.38 0.26
C ARG A 86 -19.47 18.64 1.57
N ARG A 87 -20.62 17.96 1.69
CA ARG A 87 -20.95 17.15 2.87
C ARG A 87 -19.90 16.06 3.11
N ILE A 88 -19.47 15.35 2.06
CA ILE A 88 -18.41 14.34 2.16
C ILE A 88 -17.10 14.96 2.65
N ASN A 89 -16.71 16.11 2.12
CA ASN A 89 -15.49 16.81 2.55
C ASN A 89 -15.59 17.32 4.00
N GLU A 90 -16.76 17.82 4.42
CA GLU A 90 -17.01 18.23 5.81
C GLU A 90 -16.92 17.04 6.76
N TYR A 91 -17.51 15.89 6.40
CA TYR A 91 -17.38 14.66 7.18
C TYR A 91 -15.94 14.12 7.21
N GLU A 92 -15.21 14.17 6.08
CA GLU A 92 -13.80 13.78 6.03
C GLU A 92 -12.94 14.69 6.91
N ALA A 93 -13.19 16.00 6.88
CA ALA A 93 -12.49 16.97 7.73
C ALA A 93 -12.84 16.78 9.21
N ALA A 94 -14.10 16.48 9.55
CA ALA A 94 -14.51 16.17 10.92
C ALA A 94 -13.83 14.90 11.43
N LEU A 95 -13.77 13.86 10.60
CA LEU A 95 -13.10 12.59 10.94
C LEU A 95 -11.60 12.80 11.17
N ARG A 96 -10.93 13.59 10.32
CA ARG A 96 -9.52 13.94 10.53
C ARG A 96 -9.29 14.70 11.84
N ARG A 97 -10.16 15.65 12.19
CA ARG A 97 -10.05 16.37 13.47
C ARG A 97 -10.22 15.44 14.67
N GLU A 98 -11.19 14.53 14.63
CA GLU A 98 -11.38 13.53 15.69
C GLU A 98 -10.15 12.61 15.82
N GLU A 99 -9.56 12.19 14.69
CA GLU A 99 -8.32 11.42 14.69
C GLU A 99 -7.14 12.21 15.28
N GLU A 100 -6.98 13.49 14.92
CA GLU A 100 -5.96 14.39 15.47
C GLU A 100 -6.15 14.59 16.99
N GLU A 101 -7.37 14.79 17.46
CA GLU A 101 -7.68 14.89 18.89
C GLU A 101 -7.35 13.60 19.64
N ARG A 102 -7.69 12.45 19.07
CA ARG A 102 -7.35 11.13 19.64
C ARG A 102 -5.84 10.93 19.72
N LEU A 103 -5.11 11.32 18.67
CA LEU A 103 -3.65 11.27 18.65
C LEU A 103 -3.04 12.23 19.67
N ALA A 104 -3.59 13.45 19.81
CA ALA A 104 -3.15 14.40 20.81
C ALA A 104 -3.36 13.89 22.24
N LEU A 105 -4.49 13.23 22.52
CA LEU A 105 -4.74 12.58 23.81
C LEU A 105 -3.74 11.44 24.07
N ALA A 106 -3.46 10.61 23.06
CA ALA A 106 -2.46 9.55 23.17
C ALA A 106 -1.05 10.11 23.41
N ALA A 107 -0.68 11.19 22.71
CA ALA A 107 0.61 11.87 22.87
C ALA A 107 0.74 12.51 24.26
N LYS A 108 -0.31 13.14 24.79
CA LYS A 108 -0.34 13.65 26.16
C LYS A 108 -0.13 12.54 27.18
N LYS A 109 -0.85 11.42 27.06
CA LYS A 109 -0.66 10.25 27.93
C LYS A 109 0.76 9.69 27.85
N LEU A 110 1.34 9.65 26.65
CA LEU A 110 2.72 9.17 26.48
C LEU A 110 3.72 10.12 27.13
N LYS A 111 3.52 11.44 26.97
CA LYS A 111 4.34 12.46 27.60
C LYS A 111 4.25 12.42 29.13
N GLU A 112 3.04 12.32 29.67
CA GLU A 112 2.83 12.16 31.11
C GLU A 112 3.52 10.89 31.63
N LYS A 113 3.43 9.79 30.89
CA LYS A 113 4.16 8.56 31.22
C LYS A 113 5.67 8.75 31.17
N SER A 114 6.23 9.38 30.13
CA SER A 114 7.68 9.63 30.06
C SER A 114 8.15 10.53 31.20
N ASP A 115 7.43 11.61 31.47
CA ASP A 115 7.74 12.54 32.55
C ASP A 115 7.67 11.81 33.92
N LEU A 116 6.75 10.85 34.09
CA LEU A 116 6.70 10.00 35.28
C LEU A 116 7.90 9.05 35.37
N TYR A 117 8.31 8.41 34.27
CA TYR A 117 9.49 7.55 34.26
C TYR A 117 10.77 8.32 34.54
N ASP A 118 10.92 9.53 34.00
CA ASP A 118 12.08 10.39 34.26
C ASP A 118 12.15 10.76 35.75
N LYS A 119 11.03 11.14 36.35
CA LYS A 119 10.94 11.41 37.80
C LYS A 119 11.26 10.18 38.67
N LEU A 120 10.78 9.00 38.27
CA LEU A 120 11.12 7.73 38.94
C LEU A 120 12.61 7.41 38.80
N ALA A 121 13.18 7.66 37.61
CA ALA A 121 14.60 7.44 37.32
C ALA A 121 15.53 8.45 38.00
N GLU A 122 15.01 9.58 38.48
CA GLU A 122 15.72 10.53 39.33
C GLU A 122 15.64 10.15 40.82
N GLY A 123 14.76 9.22 41.19
CA GLY A 123 14.61 8.72 42.58
C GLY A 123 13.84 9.67 43.50
N GLY A 124 13.09 10.62 42.95
CA GLY A 124 12.42 11.68 43.71
C GLY A 124 10.98 11.38 44.14
N ILE A 125 10.37 10.31 43.64
CA ILE A 125 8.92 10.06 43.81
C ILE A 125 8.65 8.57 44.01
N SER A 126 7.96 8.19 45.09
CA SER A 126 7.29 6.89 45.21
C SER A 126 5.85 7.04 44.69
N LEU A 127 5.44 6.17 43.77
CA LEU A 127 4.05 6.15 43.31
C LEU A 127 3.19 5.47 44.37
N GLN A 128 2.11 6.12 44.78
CA GLN A 128 1.13 5.55 45.70
C GLN A 128 -0.13 5.13 44.93
N THR A 129 -0.71 3.99 45.31
CA THR A 129 -2.03 3.57 44.85
C THR A 129 -3.12 4.47 45.43
N SER A 130 -4.37 4.33 44.95
CA SER A 130 -5.53 5.06 45.50
C SER A 130 -5.78 4.82 46.99
N GLU A 131 -5.19 3.76 47.56
CA GLU A 131 -5.26 3.41 48.97
C GLU A 131 -4.04 3.90 49.78
N GLY A 132 -3.16 4.70 49.18
CA GLY A 132 -1.99 5.28 49.83
C GLY A 132 -0.83 4.30 50.07
N LEU A 133 -0.94 3.07 49.56
CA LEU A 133 0.15 2.09 49.60
C LEU A 133 1.14 2.40 48.49
N ASP A 134 2.43 2.39 48.84
CA ASP A 134 3.52 2.53 47.88
C ASP A 134 3.47 1.37 46.87
N VAL A 135 3.57 1.72 45.59
CA VAL A 135 3.62 0.75 44.48
C VAL A 135 5.01 0.14 44.47
N GLU A 136 5.11 -1.14 44.82
CA GLU A 136 6.34 -1.91 44.71
C GLU A 136 6.63 -2.22 43.23
N PHE A 137 7.80 -1.80 42.77
CA PHE A 137 8.29 -2.11 41.42
C PHE A 137 9.25 -3.29 41.50
N LEU A 138 9.28 -4.14 40.46
CA LEU A 138 10.27 -5.21 40.34
C LEU A 138 11.72 -4.69 40.29
N VAL A 139 11.90 -3.42 39.94
CA VAL A 139 13.20 -2.75 39.87
C VAL A 139 13.25 -1.65 40.92
N ASP A 140 14.25 -1.73 41.81
CA ASP A 140 14.52 -0.69 42.79
C ASP A 140 15.17 0.54 42.12
N PHE A 141 14.35 1.52 41.74
CA PHE A 141 14.82 2.74 41.10
C PHE A 141 15.85 3.50 41.96
N ASN A 142 15.67 3.52 43.27
CA ASN A 142 16.60 4.19 44.20
C ASN A 142 17.99 3.53 44.21
N ALA A 143 18.06 2.19 44.14
CA ALA A 143 19.33 1.47 44.03
C ALA A 143 20.04 1.79 42.71
N LYS A 144 19.28 1.84 41.61
CA LYS A 144 19.80 2.16 40.27
C LYS A 144 20.27 3.62 40.13
N VAL A 145 19.62 4.55 40.82
CA VAL A 145 20.07 5.95 40.90
C VAL A 145 21.42 6.03 41.61
N LYS A 146 21.56 5.33 42.74
CA LYS A 146 22.80 5.30 43.50
C LYS A 146 23.96 4.71 42.68
N GLU A 147 23.72 3.58 42.01
CA GLU A 147 24.70 2.97 41.08
C GLU A 147 25.10 3.95 39.96
N ARG A 148 24.14 4.67 39.37
CA ARG A 148 24.42 5.66 38.32
C ARG A 148 25.26 6.83 38.84
N GLN A 149 25.04 7.28 40.07
CA GLN A 149 25.87 8.31 40.71
C GLN A 149 27.29 7.79 40.96
N GLU A 150 27.42 6.59 41.50
CA GLU A 150 28.72 5.93 41.71
C GLU A 150 29.47 5.75 40.39
N ASN A 151 28.81 5.31 39.32
CA ASN A 151 29.40 5.19 37.99
C ASN A 151 29.81 6.54 37.39
N LYS A 152 29.04 7.62 37.60
CA LYS A 152 29.43 8.98 37.19
C LYS A 152 30.66 9.46 37.95
N LEU A 153 30.73 9.21 39.25
CA LEU A 153 31.90 9.53 40.08
C LEU A 153 33.11 8.70 39.65
N ALA A 154 32.93 7.40 39.40
CA ALA A 154 33.98 6.51 38.89
C ALA A 154 34.49 6.96 37.51
N ALA A 155 33.58 7.35 36.60
CA ALA A 155 33.95 7.88 35.29
C ALA A 155 34.71 9.22 35.39
N SER A 156 34.35 10.10 36.33
CA SER A 156 35.12 11.33 36.58
C SER A 156 36.49 11.07 37.21
N ASN A 157 36.62 9.98 37.98
CA ASN A 157 37.87 9.57 38.64
C ASN A 157 38.79 8.74 37.72
N HIS A 158 38.43 8.52 36.45
CA HIS A 158 39.27 7.86 35.46
C HIS A 158 39.67 8.84 34.34
N PRO A 159 40.84 9.50 34.44
CA PRO A 159 41.46 10.16 33.31
C PRO A 159 41.82 9.09 32.27
N VAL A 160 41.36 9.28 31.03
CA VAL A 160 41.77 8.62 29.77
C VAL A 160 42.84 7.52 29.94
N PRO A 161 42.49 6.23 29.87
CA PRO A 161 43.51 5.19 29.79
C PRO A 161 44.06 5.16 28.36
N GLN A 162 45.38 5.28 28.26
CA GLN A 162 46.10 4.94 27.03
C GLN A 162 45.82 3.48 26.63
N PRO A 163 45.85 3.14 25.33
CA PRO A 163 45.54 1.80 24.86
C PRO A 163 46.69 0.84 25.24
N SER A 164 46.55 0.14 26.36
CA SER A 164 47.42 -0.97 26.73
C SER A 164 46.74 -2.29 26.42
N SER A 165 47.28 -2.98 25.42
CA SER A 165 47.03 -4.38 25.08
C SER A 165 47.20 -5.28 26.30
N SER A 166 46.13 -5.94 26.75
CA SER A 166 46.27 -7.09 27.64
C SER A 166 45.17 -8.10 27.37
N THR A 167 45.65 -9.26 26.94
CA THR A 167 44.98 -10.46 26.44
C THR A 167 44.08 -11.11 27.49
N MET A 168 42.83 -11.38 27.14
CA MET A 168 41.95 -12.32 27.87
C MET A 168 41.91 -13.65 27.12
N PRO A 169 41.89 -14.82 27.80
CA PRO A 169 41.90 -16.12 27.15
C PRO A 169 40.56 -16.41 26.47
N GLU A 170 40.64 -16.73 25.18
CA GLU A 170 39.54 -17.07 24.28
C GLU A 170 39.03 -18.49 24.59
N GLN A 171 37.83 -18.59 25.16
CA GLN A 171 37.06 -19.83 25.03
C GLN A 171 36.44 -19.87 23.63
N PRO A 172 36.44 -21.02 22.94
CA PRO A 172 35.86 -21.12 21.60
C PRO A 172 34.35 -20.88 21.70
N VAL A 173 33.93 -19.70 21.27
CA VAL A 173 32.54 -19.30 21.14
C VAL A 173 31.91 -20.21 20.08
N GLN A 174 31.02 -21.10 20.49
CA GLN A 174 30.23 -21.85 19.51
C GLN A 174 29.41 -20.86 18.69
N PRO A 175 29.36 -21.00 17.35
CA PRO A 175 28.62 -20.07 16.52
C PRO A 175 27.16 -20.09 16.95
N ILE A 176 26.63 -18.91 17.28
CA ILE A 176 25.23 -18.72 17.65
C ILE A 176 24.41 -19.01 16.39
N GLU A 177 23.74 -20.16 16.36
CA GLU A 177 22.80 -20.49 15.31
C GLU A 177 21.53 -19.63 15.50
N HIS A 178 21.42 -18.55 14.73
CA HIS A 178 20.26 -17.66 14.71
C HIS A 178 19.02 -18.27 14.01
N TYR A 179 19.00 -19.58 13.74
CA TYR A 179 17.95 -20.19 12.94
C TYR A 179 16.75 -20.60 13.80
N ALA A 180 15.71 -19.76 13.78
CA ALA A 180 14.37 -20.11 14.23
C ALA A 180 13.53 -20.52 12.99
N PRO A 181 13.16 -21.80 12.83
CA PRO A 181 12.43 -22.30 11.64
C PRO A 181 11.09 -21.61 11.35
N ASP A 182 10.52 -20.94 12.35
CA ASP A 182 9.20 -20.31 12.30
C ASP A 182 9.25 -18.79 12.09
N GLU A 183 10.41 -18.17 12.26
CA GLU A 183 10.63 -16.77 11.87
C GLU A 183 10.90 -16.75 10.34
N GLU A 184 11.10 -15.61 9.70
CA GLU A 184 11.69 -15.56 8.34
C GLU A 184 10.83 -15.57 7.05
N ARG A 185 9.50 -15.50 7.07
CA ARG A 185 8.80 -15.21 5.77
C ARG A 185 9.01 -13.78 5.26
N ARG A 186 9.38 -12.83 6.13
CA ARG A 186 9.59 -11.42 5.77
C ARG A 186 11.05 -10.96 5.88
N GLU A 187 11.82 -11.47 6.82
CA GLU A 187 13.18 -11.01 7.06
C GLU A 187 14.21 -11.60 6.09
N TYR A 188 14.04 -12.85 5.66
CA TYR A 188 15.13 -13.55 4.99
C TYR A 188 14.86 -13.91 3.52
N GLY A 189 13.66 -13.62 3.02
CA GLY A 189 13.34 -13.72 1.60
C GLY A 189 13.37 -15.15 1.02
N PRO A 190 13.33 -15.30 -0.31
CA PRO A 190 13.16 -16.61 -0.97
C PRO A 190 14.30 -17.60 -0.74
N SER A 191 15.49 -17.14 -0.34
CA SER A 191 16.67 -18.00 -0.15
C SER A 191 16.62 -18.85 1.12
N HIS A 192 15.62 -18.66 1.98
CA HIS A 192 15.50 -19.35 3.27
C HIS A 192 14.39 -20.43 3.29
N MET A 193 13.75 -20.70 2.16
CA MET A 193 12.83 -21.83 2.03
C MET A 193 13.62 -23.13 1.86
N LYS A 194 13.65 -23.98 2.89
CA LYS A 194 14.17 -25.34 2.80
C LYS A 194 13.07 -26.27 2.28
N PHE A 195 13.32 -26.97 1.19
CA PHE A 195 12.43 -28.03 0.73
C PHE A 195 12.55 -29.27 1.62
N SER A 196 11.49 -30.08 1.67
CA SER A 196 11.51 -31.36 2.38
C SER A 196 12.66 -32.26 1.91
N SER A 197 13.27 -33.00 2.83
CA SER A 197 14.30 -33.99 2.49
C SER A 197 13.75 -35.15 1.65
N ASP A 198 12.47 -35.49 1.84
CA ASP A 198 11.78 -36.53 1.08
C ASP A 198 11.52 -36.07 -0.36
N GLU A 199 11.97 -36.85 -1.35
CA GLU A 199 11.91 -36.47 -2.77
C GLU A 199 10.47 -36.25 -3.27
N GLU A 200 9.52 -37.10 -2.85
CA GLU A 200 8.11 -36.96 -3.26
C GLU A 200 7.48 -35.67 -2.72
N LYS A 201 7.76 -35.34 -1.46
CA LYS A 201 7.26 -34.12 -0.82
C LYS A 201 7.90 -32.88 -1.44
N ARG A 202 9.22 -32.92 -1.68
CA ARG A 202 9.97 -31.88 -2.40
C ARG A 202 9.37 -31.61 -3.78
N GLN A 203 9.09 -32.66 -4.56
CA GLN A 203 8.48 -32.51 -5.88
C GLN A 203 7.07 -31.92 -5.82
N ALA A 204 6.26 -32.30 -4.82
CA ALA A 204 4.94 -31.72 -4.62
C ALA A 204 5.01 -30.22 -4.26
N GLU A 205 5.94 -29.84 -3.38
CA GLU A 205 6.22 -28.44 -3.02
C GLU A 205 6.66 -27.63 -4.25
N ILE A 206 7.58 -28.17 -5.06
CA ILE A 206 8.04 -27.53 -6.30
C ILE A 206 6.90 -27.35 -7.31
N LYS A 207 6.07 -28.39 -7.53
CA LYS A 207 4.90 -28.30 -8.42
C LYS A 207 3.92 -27.22 -7.97
N SER A 208 3.63 -27.17 -6.67
CA SER A 208 2.79 -26.12 -6.08
C SER A 208 3.35 -24.71 -6.35
N LEU A 209 4.67 -24.52 -6.24
CA LEU A 209 5.32 -23.24 -6.57
C LEU A 209 5.18 -22.87 -8.06
N TYR A 210 5.30 -23.84 -8.97
CA TYR A 210 5.09 -23.61 -10.40
C TYR A 210 3.64 -23.20 -10.71
N ASP A 211 2.67 -23.86 -10.09
CA ASP A 211 1.25 -23.52 -10.26
C ASP A 211 0.96 -22.09 -9.77
N MET A 212 1.49 -21.71 -8.60
CA MET A 212 1.38 -20.34 -8.07
C MET A 212 2.03 -19.28 -8.97
N THR A 213 3.16 -19.63 -9.57
CA THR A 213 3.85 -18.75 -10.53
C THR A 213 3.02 -18.57 -11.79
N ALA A 214 2.49 -19.66 -12.35
CA ALA A 214 1.62 -19.63 -13.52
C ALA A 214 0.33 -18.84 -13.27
N GLU A 215 -0.27 -18.95 -12.08
CA GLU A 215 -1.43 -18.15 -11.69
C GLU A 215 -1.08 -16.65 -11.61
N THR A 216 0.06 -16.31 -11.00
CA THR A 216 0.54 -14.92 -10.90
C THR A 216 0.78 -14.32 -12.28
N GLU A 217 1.36 -15.09 -13.21
CA GLU A 217 1.57 -14.66 -14.60
C GLU A 217 0.25 -14.44 -15.34
N LYS A 218 -0.73 -15.35 -15.20
CA LYS A 218 -2.08 -15.17 -15.74
C LYS A 218 -2.72 -13.90 -15.22
N MET A 219 -2.59 -13.61 -13.92
CA MET A 219 -3.13 -12.38 -13.32
C MET A 219 -2.40 -11.12 -13.81
N ARG A 220 -1.08 -11.17 -13.93
CA ARG A 220 -0.27 -10.08 -14.48
C ARG A 220 -0.62 -9.80 -15.94
N ALA A 221 -0.79 -10.84 -16.75
CA ALA A 221 -1.20 -10.75 -18.15
C ALA A 221 -2.60 -10.13 -18.29
N LYS A 222 -3.57 -10.58 -17.49
CA LYS A 222 -4.93 -9.99 -17.44
C LYS A 222 -4.88 -8.52 -17.06
N ASN A 223 -4.11 -8.16 -16.03
CA ASN A 223 -3.96 -6.76 -15.60
C ASN A 223 -3.29 -5.89 -16.67
N LYS A 224 -2.26 -6.42 -17.35
CA LYS A 224 -1.59 -5.75 -18.48
C LYS A 224 -2.58 -5.51 -19.63
N ALA A 225 -3.35 -6.52 -20.03
CA ALA A 225 -4.36 -6.40 -21.07
C ALA A 225 -5.44 -5.36 -20.71
N LEU A 226 -5.94 -5.36 -19.47
CA LEU A 226 -6.90 -4.36 -19.00
C LEU A 226 -6.31 -2.94 -18.98
N ALA A 227 -5.05 -2.80 -18.58
CA ALA A 227 -4.35 -1.51 -18.61
C ALA A 227 -4.19 -1.00 -20.05
N GLU A 228 -3.84 -1.88 -20.99
CA GLU A 228 -3.72 -1.55 -22.41
C GLU A 228 -5.07 -1.14 -23.01
N GLN A 229 -6.14 -1.88 -22.73
CA GLN A 229 -7.50 -1.52 -23.17
C GLN A 229 -7.92 -0.14 -22.64
N LYS A 230 -7.65 0.16 -21.36
CA LYS A 230 -7.92 1.48 -20.77
C LYS A 230 -7.09 2.58 -21.43
N ALA A 231 -5.82 2.33 -21.72
CA ALA A 231 -4.95 3.27 -22.41
C ALA A 231 -5.43 3.53 -23.85
N ARG A 232 -5.85 2.48 -24.56
CA ARG A 232 -6.42 2.55 -25.91
C ARG A 232 -7.69 3.39 -25.93
N ALA A 233 -8.66 3.09 -25.07
CA ALA A 233 -9.89 3.86 -24.94
C ALA A 233 -9.63 5.33 -24.54
N ARG A 234 -8.63 5.58 -23.68
CA ARG A 234 -8.22 6.95 -23.33
C ARG A 234 -7.66 7.69 -24.53
N ARG A 235 -6.83 7.04 -25.35
CA ARG A 235 -6.26 7.67 -26.55
C ARG A 235 -7.31 7.90 -27.64
N GLU A 236 -8.22 6.96 -27.86
CA GLU A 236 -9.35 7.15 -28.78
C GLU A 236 -10.19 8.38 -28.42
N LYS A 237 -10.47 8.58 -27.12
CA LYS A 237 -11.15 9.80 -26.63
C LYS A 237 -10.36 11.06 -26.93
N ILE A 238 -9.04 11.05 -26.75
CA ILE A 238 -8.17 12.19 -27.06
C ILE A 238 -8.15 12.45 -28.58
N ASN A 239 -8.06 11.40 -29.39
CA ASN A 239 -8.06 11.50 -30.85
C ASN A 239 -9.39 12.03 -31.38
N ALA A 240 -10.53 11.63 -30.81
CA ALA A 240 -11.83 12.20 -31.13
C ALA A 240 -11.90 13.72 -30.81
N LEU A 241 -11.32 14.14 -29.68
CA LEU A 241 -11.22 15.55 -29.32
C LEU A 241 -10.30 16.33 -30.28
N ARG A 242 -9.16 15.73 -30.68
CA ARG A 242 -8.22 16.32 -31.66
C ARG A 242 -8.84 16.47 -33.04
N LYS A 243 -9.58 15.47 -33.52
CA LYS A 243 -10.35 15.53 -34.77
C LYS A 243 -11.32 16.70 -34.77
N ARG A 244 -12.06 16.89 -33.66
CA ARG A 244 -12.96 18.05 -33.49
C ARG A 244 -12.22 19.40 -33.48
N LYS A 245 -10.94 19.42 -33.10
CA LYS A 245 -10.11 20.61 -33.02
C LYS A 245 -9.20 20.81 -34.24
N GLY A 246 -9.27 19.94 -35.25
CA GLY A 246 -8.43 20.03 -36.45
C GLY A 246 -6.95 19.71 -36.23
N LEU A 247 -6.60 19.01 -35.13
CA LEU A 247 -5.22 18.60 -34.86
C LEU A 247 -4.93 17.19 -35.43
N PRO A 248 -3.69 16.92 -35.85
CA PRO A 248 -3.28 15.59 -36.33
C PRO A 248 -3.46 14.52 -35.24
N GLU A 249 -3.87 13.33 -35.68
CA GLU A 249 -4.12 12.19 -34.79
C GLU A 249 -2.79 11.61 -34.28
N GLU A 250 -2.69 11.36 -32.97
CA GLU A 250 -1.57 10.58 -32.46
C GLU A 250 -1.75 9.13 -32.92
N ARG A 251 -0.83 8.66 -33.77
CA ARG A 251 -0.79 7.27 -34.25
C ARG A 251 -0.81 6.34 -33.06
N THR A 252 -1.69 5.35 -33.12
CA THR A 252 -1.55 4.20 -32.27
C THR A 252 -0.26 3.48 -32.66
N PRO A 253 0.69 3.17 -31.75
CA PRO A 253 1.38 1.90 -31.89
C PRO A 253 0.24 0.90 -31.90
N SER A 254 -0.09 0.39 -33.08
CA SER A 254 -0.78 -0.88 -33.17
C SER A 254 0.02 -1.84 -32.29
N PRO A 255 -0.61 -2.82 -31.62
CA PRO A 255 0.10 -4.07 -31.40
C PRO A 255 0.61 -4.44 -32.80
N GLU A 256 1.90 -4.24 -33.05
CA GLU A 256 2.57 -4.91 -34.13
C GLU A 256 2.25 -6.39 -33.88
N PRO A 257 1.68 -7.11 -34.87
CA PRO A 257 1.56 -8.56 -34.70
C PRO A 257 2.95 -9.03 -34.29
N GLU A 258 3.04 -9.83 -33.23
CA GLU A 258 4.31 -10.48 -32.90
C GLU A 258 4.83 -11.03 -34.23
N PRO A 259 6.03 -10.61 -34.69
CA PRO A 259 6.53 -11.09 -35.96
C PRO A 259 6.50 -12.61 -35.84
N ASP A 260 5.82 -13.26 -36.79
CA ASP A 260 5.93 -14.70 -37.01
C ASP A 260 7.39 -15.03 -36.79
N GLN A 261 7.66 -15.90 -35.82
CA GLN A 261 9.01 -16.40 -35.57
C GLN A 261 9.40 -17.18 -36.82
N THR A 262 9.89 -16.49 -37.85
CA THR A 262 10.73 -17.10 -38.86
C THR A 262 11.88 -17.67 -38.05
N GLU A 263 12.00 -18.99 -38.01
CA GLU A 263 13.14 -19.68 -37.44
C GLU A 263 14.42 -19.08 -38.05
N VAL A 264 15.03 -18.15 -37.32
CA VAL A 264 16.25 -17.50 -37.77
C VAL A 264 17.34 -18.54 -37.65
N MET A 265 17.79 -19.07 -38.78
CA MET A 265 19.03 -19.83 -38.86
C MET A 265 20.17 -18.92 -38.36
N LEU A 266 20.64 -19.21 -37.15
CA LEU A 266 21.59 -18.38 -36.37
C LEU A 266 22.99 -18.28 -36.97
N GLU A 267 23.28 -18.98 -38.07
CA GLU A 267 24.63 -19.03 -38.66
C GLU A 267 24.91 -17.96 -39.72
N GLU A 268 23.90 -17.18 -40.16
CA GLU A 268 24.05 -16.19 -41.24
C GLU A 268 23.56 -14.78 -40.85
N ILE A 269 23.76 -14.37 -39.59
CA ILE A 269 23.61 -12.96 -39.20
C ILE A 269 24.99 -12.31 -39.26
N PRO A 270 25.28 -11.46 -40.28
CA PRO A 270 26.53 -10.73 -40.31
C PRO A 270 26.59 -9.79 -39.09
N LEU A 271 27.69 -9.90 -38.33
CA LEU A 271 28.00 -9.01 -37.22
C LEU A 271 27.83 -7.55 -37.68
N PRO A 272 27.00 -6.73 -37.00
CA PRO A 272 26.84 -5.34 -37.38
C PRO A 272 28.18 -4.61 -37.20
N ALA A 273 28.67 -3.98 -38.27
CA ALA A 273 29.85 -3.13 -38.21
C ALA A 273 29.66 -2.02 -37.15
N ASP A 274 30.70 -1.78 -36.35
CA ASP A 274 30.76 -0.95 -35.14
C ASP A 274 30.62 0.57 -35.38
N ASP A 275 29.65 1.03 -36.17
CA ASP A 275 29.50 2.46 -36.49
C ASP A 275 28.30 3.14 -35.80
N THR A 276 27.75 2.54 -34.75
CA THR A 276 26.73 3.23 -33.92
C THR A 276 27.12 3.28 -32.46
N VAL A 277 27.98 4.24 -32.12
CA VAL A 277 28.09 4.77 -30.76
C VAL A 277 26.71 5.35 -30.40
N LYS A 278 25.85 4.51 -29.83
CA LYS A 278 24.57 4.91 -29.26
C LYS A 278 24.87 5.98 -28.22
N LYS A 279 24.45 7.23 -28.48
CA LYS A 279 24.38 8.28 -27.47
C LYS A 279 23.45 7.77 -26.36
N THR A 280 24.03 7.22 -25.30
CA THR A 280 23.30 6.85 -24.10
C THR A 280 22.79 8.14 -23.47
N GLU A 281 21.48 8.36 -23.53
CA GLU A 281 20.83 9.45 -22.82
C GLU A 281 21.13 9.27 -21.33
N LYS A 282 21.84 10.24 -20.73
CA LYS A 282 22.19 10.22 -19.31
C LYS A 282 20.89 10.30 -18.51
N LYS A 283 20.48 9.18 -17.91
CA LYS A 283 19.32 9.11 -17.02
C LYS A 283 19.48 10.16 -15.91
N PRO A 284 18.41 10.85 -15.51
CA PRO A 284 18.49 11.83 -14.43
C PRO A 284 18.96 11.14 -13.15
N VAL A 285 20.04 11.67 -12.57
CA VAL A 285 20.65 11.14 -11.35
C VAL A 285 19.63 11.25 -10.22
N ARG A 286 19.33 10.12 -9.57
CA ARG A 286 18.39 10.04 -8.45
C ARG A 286 18.94 10.83 -7.26
N GLU A 287 18.06 11.36 -6.41
CA GLU A 287 18.45 12.32 -5.37
C GLU A 287 19.49 11.80 -4.38
N TRP A 288 19.47 10.49 -4.08
CA TRP A 288 20.44 9.81 -3.21
C TRP A 288 21.71 9.32 -3.93
N ASP A 289 21.75 9.43 -5.26
CA ASP A 289 22.94 9.24 -6.10
C ASP A 289 23.65 10.57 -6.40
N ARG A 290 23.06 11.71 -6.00
CA ARG A 290 23.72 13.03 -6.10
C ARG A 290 24.95 13.04 -5.21
N GLY A 291 26.12 13.32 -5.81
CA GLY A 291 27.41 13.37 -5.12
C GLY A 291 28.22 12.07 -5.16
N LYS A 292 27.62 10.92 -5.49
CA LYS A 292 28.36 9.64 -5.60
C LYS A 292 29.27 9.55 -6.84
N GLY A 293 29.10 10.44 -7.81
CA GLY A 293 29.94 10.50 -9.01
C GLY A 293 31.43 10.75 -8.71
N SER A 294 31.74 11.55 -7.69
CA SER A 294 33.14 11.86 -7.31
C SER A 294 33.86 10.68 -6.65
N TYR A 295 33.11 9.83 -5.93
CA TYR A 295 33.66 8.62 -5.31
C TYR A 295 33.98 7.57 -6.37
N ASN A 296 33.10 7.41 -7.37
CA ASN A 296 33.33 6.49 -8.49
C ASN A 296 34.55 6.89 -9.33
N THR A 297 34.79 8.19 -9.55
CA THR A 297 35.99 8.66 -10.28
C THR A 297 37.28 8.37 -9.51
N TRP A 298 37.26 8.45 -8.17
CA TRP A 298 38.43 8.10 -7.35
C TRP A 298 38.70 6.59 -7.38
N ILE A 299 37.66 5.75 -7.28
CA ILE A 299 37.84 4.30 -7.38
C ILE A 299 38.35 3.89 -8.76
N LEU A 300 37.84 4.48 -9.84
CA LEU A 300 38.32 4.20 -11.20
C LEU A 300 39.80 4.59 -11.34
N ARG A 301 40.18 5.79 -10.88
CA ARG A 301 41.58 6.23 -10.85
C ARG A 301 42.48 5.26 -10.08
N GLN A 302 42.02 4.76 -8.92
CA GLN A 302 42.77 3.78 -8.11
C GLN A 302 42.82 2.37 -8.72
N ARG A 303 41.91 2.04 -9.64
CA ARG A 303 41.98 0.80 -10.42
C ARG A 303 42.96 0.94 -11.57
N ASP A 304 42.98 2.09 -12.23
CA ASP A 304 43.87 2.39 -13.35
C ASP A 304 45.33 2.60 -12.90
N GLU A 305 45.55 3.11 -11.69
CA GLU A 305 46.88 3.28 -11.08
C GLU A 305 47.46 1.96 -10.50
N ARG A 306 46.70 0.86 -10.45
CA ARG A 306 47.16 -0.42 -9.90
C ARG A 306 47.99 -1.18 -10.95
N GLU A 307 49.10 -1.78 -10.52
CA GLU A 307 49.93 -2.64 -11.38
C GLU A 307 49.09 -3.78 -11.99
N GLU A 308 49.28 -4.04 -13.29
CA GLU A 308 48.50 -5.03 -14.06
C GLU A 308 48.60 -6.44 -13.47
N GLU A 309 49.69 -6.76 -12.78
CA GLU A 309 49.89 -8.04 -12.07
C GLU A 309 48.91 -8.25 -10.91
N PHE A 310 48.41 -7.17 -10.30
CA PHE A 310 47.41 -7.18 -9.23
C PHE A 310 46.01 -6.77 -9.70
N ALA A 311 45.84 -6.45 -10.98
CA ALA A 311 44.54 -6.19 -11.57
C ALA A 311 43.81 -7.53 -11.82
N PRO A 312 42.49 -7.62 -11.57
CA PRO A 312 41.74 -8.80 -11.94
C PRO A 312 41.81 -9.01 -13.47
N PRO A 313 41.89 -10.27 -13.95
CA PRO A 313 41.96 -10.58 -15.37
C PRO A 313 40.87 -9.86 -16.19
N SER A 314 41.24 -9.34 -17.36
CA SER A 314 40.35 -8.56 -18.22
C SER A 314 39.09 -9.30 -18.68
N PHE A 315 39.12 -10.64 -18.67
CA PHE A 315 37.97 -11.50 -18.99
C PHE A 315 36.74 -11.24 -18.10
N TYR A 316 36.93 -10.86 -16.84
CA TYR A 316 35.82 -10.62 -15.91
C TYR A 316 34.96 -9.39 -16.27
N TYR A 317 35.45 -8.51 -17.15
CA TYR A 317 34.77 -7.27 -17.52
C TYR A 317 33.96 -7.38 -18.82
N ASN A 318 33.99 -8.53 -19.50
CA ASN A 318 33.36 -8.75 -20.81
C ASN A 318 32.02 -9.52 -20.75
N SER A 319 31.30 -9.48 -19.62
CA SER A 319 29.97 -10.14 -19.46
C SER A 319 28.80 -9.18 -19.56
#